data_AF-S4NFX6-F1
#
_entry.id   AF-S4NFX6-F1
#
_cell.length_a   1.000
_cell.length_b   1.000
_cell.length_c   1.000
_cell.angle_alpha   90.00
_cell.angle_beta   90.00
_cell.angle_gamma   90.00
#
_symmetry.space_group_name_H-M   'P 1'
#
loop_
_entity.id
_entity.type
_entity.pdbx_description
1 polymer ?
#
loop_
_entity_poly.entity_id
_entity_poly.type
_entity_poly.pdbx_seq_one_letter_code
_entity_poly.pdbx_strand_id
1 'polypeptide(L)'
;MSLTDGGLPLPGLGLARLPGAEGGRTVGRARTGGGELTVSGPGRDGGTVSVTVRPATRPLPVPAADTPGPGAWLPLRTLTHRTPAGPLAVPLDDLDPYRDLDDPLPPARLDADEADAWQRLFEEAVALLAEPGGDGPGRFDPGSIRAVVPWGRTGTLPPAPPTVLVSASSGDSFGAMVIARPSSAVALAETLVHEFQHSKLAALLHLFPLLDDDREERYYAPWRPDPRHLTGLLHGAYAFTGVTGFWRDRLAGARDDRAADTAGYHFALRRLQSRLVVRTLLAEGRLTPQGRALVSGLAGTLDGWLREPVPHAALTRARTAAALHRTEWRLRNVDPVVETPPDGPRFRPDRTSWPDVRTHAFADRPAAPHTADEHLAAGDAAAALARYAGQLAADPAEPHALAGWIVARAVLEPGRATRRMLARPELLQPLPSG
;
A
#
# COMPACT_ATOMS: atom_id res chain seq x y z
N MET A 1 0.81 31.29 16.33
CA MET A 1 1.13 30.11 15.49
C MET A 1 2.46 29.56 15.97
N SER A 2 2.64 28.24 16.01
CA SER A 2 3.96 27.65 16.26
C SER A 2 4.83 27.84 15.03
N LEU A 3 6.10 28.22 15.24
CA LEU A 3 7.14 28.25 14.23
C LEU A 3 8.16 27.16 14.56
N THR A 4 8.67 26.48 13.53
CA THR A 4 9.79 25.54 13.65
C THR A 4 10.93 26.05 12.78
N ASP A 5 12.03 26.45 13.39
CA ASP A 5 13.19 27.06 12.71
C ASP A 5 12.81 28.26 11.83
N GLY A 6 11.88 29.10 12.32
CA GLY A 6 11.35 30.23 11.56
C GLY A 6 10.40 29.86 10.41
N GLY A 7 10.04 28.58 10.26
CA GLY A 7 9.07 28.09 9.30
C GLY A 7 7.65 28.07 9.85
N LEU A 8 6.69 28.56 9.06
CA LEU A 8 5.25 28.40 9.29
C LEU A 8 4.63 27.61 8.12
N PRO A 9 4.32 26.32 8.31
CA PRO A 9 3.58 25.55 7.30
C PRO A 9 2.14 26.06 7.20
N LEU A 10 1.66 26.20 5.97
CA LEU A 10 0.27 26.46 5.64
C LEU A 10 -0.26 25.22 4.91
N PRO A 11 -1.04 24.36 5.59
CA PRO A 11 -1.50 23.09 5.03
C PRO A 11 -2.11 23.26 3.64
N GLY A 12 -1.65 22.46 2.68
CA GLY A 12 -2.11 22.48 1.29
C GLY A 12 -1.68 23.70 0.45
N LEU A 13 -0.91 24.64 1.00
CA LEU A 13 -0.45 25.85 0.28
C LEU A 13 1.08 25.94 0.16
N GLY A 14 1.81 25.68 1.25
CA GLY A 14 3.27 25.75 1.27
C GLY A 14 3.84 26.19 2.61
N LEU A 15 5.06 26.72 2.60
CA LEU A 15 5.81 27.11 3.79
C LEU A 15 6.23 28.58 3.70
N ALA A 16 5.84 29.38 4.69
CA ALA A 16 6.43 30.69 4.91
C ALA A 16 7.69 30.53 5.77
N ARG A 17 8.80 31.16 5.38
CA ARG A 17 10.06 31.19 6.13
C ARG A 17 10.34 32.61 6.59
N LEU A 18 10.77 32.77 7.84
CA LEU A 18 11.22 34.03 8.41
C LEU A 18 12.75 34.03 8.45
N PRO A 19 13.43 34.68 7.49
CA PRO A 19 14.88 34.80 7.52
C PRO A 19 15.34 35.49 8.81
N GLY A 20 16.37 34.95 9.46
CA GLY A 20 16.90 35.51 10.70
C GLY A 20 16.07 35.23 11.95
N ALA A 21 15.03 34.39 11.87
CA ALA A 21 14.30 33.91 13.04
C ALA A 21 15.18 33.04 13.95
N GLU A 22 14.87 33.08 15.24
CA GLU A 22 15.42 32.18 16.24
C GLU A 22 15.15 30.71 15.83
N GLY A 23 16.15 29.84 16.05
CA GLY A 23 16.04 28.41 15.76
C GLY A 23 15.17 27.67 16.77
N GLY A 24 14.74 26.46 16.44
CA GLY A 24 13.89 25.64 17.28
C GLY A 24 12.41 26.04 17.24
N ARG A 25 11.65 25.59 18.25
CA ARG A 25 10.20 25.85 18.36
C ARG A 25 9.96 27.19 19.03
N THR A 26 9.38 28.14 18.30
CA THR A 26 9.03 29.48 18.82
C THR A 26 7.56 29.82 18.55
N VAL A 27 7.07 30.92 19.13
CA VAL A 27 5.72 31.42 18.91
C VAL A 27 5.77 32.67 18.05
N GLY A 28 5.11 32.60 16.88
CA GLY A 28 4.92 33.72 15.98
C GLY A 28 3.49 34.25 15.93
N ARG A 29 3.34 35.45 15.38
CA ARG A 29 2.05 36.05 15.01
C ARG A 29 1.89 36.01 13.49
N ALA A 30 0.76 35.50 13.04
CA ALA A 30 0.33 35.53 11.65
C ALA A 30 -0.86 36.48 11.50
N ARG A 31 -0.83 37.34 10.47
CA ARG A 31 -1.90 38.26 10.12
C ARG A 31 -2.19 38.14 8.64
N THR A 32 -3.46 38.02 8.29
CA THR A 32 -3.90 37.96 6.89
C THR A 32 -4.71 39.18 6.51
N GLY A 33 -4.55 39.66 5.28
CA GLY A 33 -5.31 40.78 4.74
C GLY A 33 -5.01 40.98 3.25
N GLY A 34 -6.03 41.23 2.43
CA GLY A 34 -5.83 41.50 1.00
C GLY A 34 -5.14 40.37 0.20
N GLY A 35 -5.27 39.11 0.67
CA GLY A 35 -4.58 37.95 0.08
C GLY A 35 -3.10 37.83 0.47
N GLU A 36 -2.62 38.67 1.39
CA GLU A 36 -1.28 38.61 1.95
C GLU A 36 -1.30 37.97 3.33
N LEU A 37 -0.17 37.33 3.68
CA LEU A 37 0.12 36.80 4.99
C LEU A 37 1.39 37.47 5.52
N THR A 38 1.26 38.20 6.61
CA THR A 38 2.39 38.70 7.39
C THR A 38 2.65 37.75 8.55
N VAL A 39 3.86 37.21 8.63
CA VAL A 39 4.32 36.37 9.74
C VAL A 39 5.46 37.07 10.46
N SER A 40 5.36 37.18 11.78
CA SER A 40 6.39 37.77 12.64
C SER A 40 6.74 36.86 13.81
N GLY A 41 7.99 36.86 14.24
CA GLY A 41 8.48 36.04 15.37
C GLY A 41 9.80 36.56 15.94
N PRO A 42 10.33 35.92 17.00
CA PRO A 42 11.61 36.29 17.59
C PRO A 42 12.76 36.07 16.59
N GLY A 43 13.65 37.05 16.50
CA GLY A 43 14.88 37.01 15.71
C GLY A 43 16.07 36.54 16.53
N ARG A 44 17.09 36.02 15.86
CA ARG A 44 18.34 35.55 16.50
C ARG A 44 19.06 36.65 17.30
N ASP A 45 18.87 37.90 16.91
CA ASP A 45 19.49 39.06 17.55
C ASP A 45 18.64 39.61 18.73
N GLY A 46 17.63 38.85 19.19
CA GLY A 46 16.70 39.26 20.26
C GLY A 46 15.61 40.25 19.82
N GLY A 47 15.64 40.69 18.55
CA GLY A 47 14.61 41.53 17.94
C GLY A 47 13.38 40.74 17.46
N THR A 48 12.45 41.43 16.79
CA THR A 48 11.34 40.79 16.05
C THR A 48 11.64 40.83 14.57
N VAL A 49 11.60 39.67 13.91
CA VAL A 49 11.65 39.56 12.44
C VAL A 49 10.24 39.40 11.89
N SER A 50 9.99 39.94 10.69
CA SER A 50 8.70 39.85 10.03
C SER A 50 8.87 39.71 8.54
N VAL A 51 7.99 38.94 7.91
CA VAL A 51 7.91 38.84 6.46
C VAL A 51 6.46 38.88 6.01
N THR A 52 6.21 39.53 4.88
CA THR A 52 4.91 39.49 4.19
C THR A 52 5.08 38.71 2.92
N VAL A 53 4.27 37.67 2.77
CA VAL A 53 4.20 36.82 1.58
C VAL A 53 2.79 36.87 1.01
N ARG A 54 2.66 36.56 -0.27
CA ARG A 54 1.36 36.36 -0.93
C ARG A 54 1.26 34.88 -1.24
N PRO A 55 0.63 34.07 -0.36
CA PRO A 55 0.51 32.63 -0.59
C PRO A 55 -0.15 32.37 -1.94
N ALA A 56 0.44 31.46 -2.73
CA ALA A 56 -0.23 30.98 -3.92
C ALA A 56 -1.52 30.27 -3.47
N THR A 57 -2.68 30.80 -3.84
CA THR A 57 -3.97 30.19 -3.50
C THR A 57 -4.33 29.02 -4.42
N ARG A 58 -3.43 28.69 -5.35
CA ARG A 58 -3.53 27.54 -6.25
C ARG A 58 -2.19 26.81 -6.29
N PRO A 59 -2.21 25.47 -6.35
CA PRO A 59 -1.01 24.68 -6.56
C PRO A 59 -0.26 25.13 -7.85
N LEU A 60 1.08 25.21 -7.81
CA LEU A 60 1.93 25.59 -8.94
C LEU A 60 2.69 24.38 -9.52
N PRO A 61 2.79 24.22 -10.86
CA PRO A 61 3.58 23.16 -11.48
C PRO A 61 5.09 23.41 -11.31
N VAL A 62 5.91 22.36 -11.41
CA VAL A 62 7.37 22.49 -11.58
C VAL A 62 7.62 22.99 -13.01
N PRO A 63 8.32 24.13 -13.25
CA PRO A 63 9.29 24.82 -12.39
C PRO A 63 8.78 26.10 -11.70
N ALA A 64 7.50 26.46 -11.85
CA ALA A 64 6.96 27.70 -11.27
C ALA A 64 7.04 27.70 -9.73
N ALA A 65 6.92 26.53 -9.10
CA ALA A 65 7.10 26.38 -7.66
C ALA A 65 8.56 26.52 -7.18
N ASP A 66 9.53 26.28 -8.07
CA ASP A 66 10.97 26.31 -7.77
C ASP A 66 11.64 27.63 -8.20
N THR A 67 10.89 28.51 -8.86
CA THR A 67 11.37 29.83 -9.24
C THR A 67 11.59 30.65 -7.96
N PRO A 68 12.79 31.21 -7.71
CA PRO A 68 13.06 31.99 -6.52
C PRO A 68 12.15 33.22 -6.46
N GLY A 69 11.06 33.12 -5.69
CA GLY A 69 10.42 34.30 -5.11
C GLY A 69 11.35 34.94 -4.08
N PRO A 70 10.97 36.07 -3.44
CA PRO A 70 11.63 36.49 -2.22
C PRO A 70 11.64 35.28 -1.27
N GLY A 71 12.83 34.80 -0.86
CA GLY A 71 13.11 33.47 -0.25
C GLY A 71 12.37 33.12 1.06
N ALA A 72 11.34 33.88 1.38
CA ALA A 72 10.42 33.72 2.48
C ALA A 72 9.14 32.94 2.13
N TRP A 73 8.85 32.63 0.86
CA TRP A 73 7.70 31.79 0.49
C TRP A 73 8.13 30.60 -0.36
N LEU A 74 7.72 29.41 0.06
CA LEU A 74 7.94 28.15 -0.65
C LEU A 74 6.58 27.50 -0.94
N PRO A 75 6.00 27.68 -2.15
CA PRO A 75 4.70 27.09 -2.50
C PRO A 75 4.78 25.57 -2.63
N LEU A 76 3.68 24.84 -2.44
CA LEU A 76 3.63 23.42 -2.80
C LEU A 76 3.78 23.23 -4.32
N ARG A 77 4.48 22.17 -4.69
CA ARG A 77 4.52 21.67 -6.07
C ARG A 77 3.20 21.00 -6.42
N THR A 78 2.95 20.84 -7.72
CA THR A 78 1.71 20.26 -8.24
C THR A 78 2.02 19.23 -9.28
N LEU A 79 1.48 18.04 -9.07
CA LEU A 79 1.38 17.01 -10.08
C LEU A 79 0.25 17.36 -11.04
N THR A 80 0.55 17.48 -12.33
CA THR A 80 -0.44 17.90 -13.33
C THR A 80 -0.70 16.82 -14.37
N HIS A 81 -1.91 16.79 -14.90
CA HIS A 81 -2.24 15.94 -16.04
C HIS A 81 -3.34 16.61 -16.87
N ARG A 82 -3.26 16.53 -18.20
CA ARG A 82 -4.28 17.11 -19.09
C ARG A 82 -5.37 16.08 -19.35
N THR A 83 -6.58 16.32 -18.86
CA THR A 83 -7.74 15.48 -19.17
C THR A 83 -8.65 16.17 -20.20
N PRO A 84 -9.51 15.42 -20.91
CA PRO A 84 -10.56 16.02 -21.74
C PRO A 84 -11.52 16.93 -20.96
N ALA A 85 -11.71 16.70 -19.66
CA ALA A 85 -12.58 17.50 -18.79
C ALA A 85 -11.90 18.78 -18.24
N GLY A 86 -10.59 18.92 -18.43
CA GLY A 86 -9.78 20.03 -17.92
C GLY A 86 -8.45 19.59 -17.31
N PRO A 87 -7.62 20.55 -16.88
CA PRO A 87 -6.36 20.23 -16.20
C PRO A 87 -6.64 19.62 -14.81
N LEU A 88 -6.08 18.44 -14.56
CA LEU A 88 -5.95 17.86 -13.23
C LEU A 88 -4.71 18.44 -12.55
N ALA A 89 -4.85 18.82 -11.28
CA ALA A 89 -3.79 19.40 -10.46
C ALA A 89 -3.89 18.85 -9.03
N VAL A 90 -2.89 18.07 -8.62
CA VAL A 90 -2.81 17.46 -7.28
C VAL A 90 -1.58 18.00 -6.56
N PRO A 91 -1.71 18.57 -5.35
CA PRO A 91 -0.56 18.99 -4.55
C PRO A 91 0.42 17.84 -4.28
N LEU A 92 1.71 18.11 -4.45
CA LEU A 92 2.82 17.28 -3.99
C LEU A 92 3.37 17.92 -2.71
N ASP A 93 2.97 17.39 -1.56
CA ASP A 93 3.30 18.00 -0.26
C ASP A 93 4.59 17.42 0.32
N ASP A 94 5.71 18.03 -0.07
CA ASP A 94 7.05 17.72 0.43
C ASP A 94 7.51 18.67 1.56
N LEU A 95 6.61 19.50 2.11
CA LEU A 95 6.94 20.53 3.09
C LEU A 95 6.24 20.38 4.43
N ASP A 96 5.05 19.76 4.50
CA ASP A 96 4.33 19.63 5.75
C ASP A 96 5.17 18.88 6.80
N PRO A 97 5.30 19.38 8.04
CA PRO A 97 6.09 18.69 9.06
C PRO A 97 5.47 17.37 9.52
N TYR A 98 4.17 17.14 9.35
CA TYR A 98 3.47 15.92 9.75
C TYR A 98 3.35 14.90 8.61
N ARG A 99 4.39 14.81 7.77
CA ARG A 99 4.46 13.89 6.61
C ARG A 99 5.09 12.53 6.91
N ASP A 100 5.58 12.33 8.12
CA ASP A 100 6.04 11.04 8.62
C ASP A 100 4.88 10.32 9.36
N LEU A 101 4.96 8.99 9.48
CA LEU A 101 3.98 8.18 10.20
C LEU A 101 4.31 8.11 11.69
N ASP A 102 5.53 8.51 12.06
CA ASP A 102 6.03 8.51 13.44
C ASP A 102 6.13 9.95 13.99
N ASP A 103 7.24 10.64 13.72
CA ASP A 103 7.57 11.94 14.31
C ASP A 103 7.55 13.09 13.28
N PRO A 104 7.25 14.34 13.68
CA PRO A 104 7.31 15.46 12.75
C PRO A 104 8.72 15.67 12.16
N LEU A 105 8.80 15.79 10.84
CA LEU A 105 10.06 16.01 10.11
C LEU A 105 10.25 17.48 9.74
N PRO A 106 11.48 18.03 9.84
CA PRO A 106 11.79 19.35 9.29
C PRO A 106 11.38 19.43 7.81
N PRO A 107 10.84 20.56 7.31
CA PRO A 107 10.48 20.71 5.90
C PRO A 107 11.68 20.42 4.99
N ALA A 108 11.54 19.47 4.06
CA ALA A 108 12.62 19.03 3.17
C ALA A 108 12.09 18.93 1.73
N ARG A 109 12.31 20.01 0.97
CA ARG A 109 11.92 20.08 -0.43
C ARG A 109 12.58 18.94 -1.21
N LEU A 110 11.82 18.25 -2.09
CA LEU A 110 12.43 17.27 -2.99
C LEU A 110 13.43 17.95 -3.94
N ASP A 111 14.51 17.26 -4.29
CA ASP A 111 15.35 17.70 -5.41
C ASP A 111 14.51 17.72 -6.72
N ALA A 112 14.92 18.57 -7.66
CA ALA A 112 14.18 18.80 -8.90
C ALA A 112 14.04 17.52 -9.74
N ASP A 113 15.05 16.66 -9.77
CA ASP A 113 15.05 15.39 -10.50
C ASP A 113 14.02 14.39 -9.94
N GLU A 114 13.84 14.36 -8.62
CA GLU A 114 12.82 13.55 -7.96
C GLU A 114 11.42 14.13 -8.18
N ALA A 115 11.24 15.44 -8.09
CA ALA A 115 9.96 16.08 -8.41
C ALA A 115 9.53 15.80 -9.87
N ASP A 116 10.47 15.86 -10.81
CA ASP A 116 10.22 15.52 -12.21
C ASP A 116 9.88 14.03 -12.39
N ALA A 117 10.50 13.13 -11.61
CA ALA A 117 10.16 11.72 -11.62
C ALA A 117 8.72 11.46 -11.10
N TRP A 118 8.31 12.15 -10.04
CA TRP A 118 6.93 12.11 -9.55
C TRP A 118 5.94 12.61 -10.60
N GLN A 119 6.24 13.73 -11.28
CA GLN A 119 5.40 14.26 -12.35
C GLN A 119 5.21 13.25 -13.49
N ARG A 120 6.28 12.63 -13.99
CA ARG A 120 6.20 11.61 -15.05
C ARG A 120 5.38 10.40 -14.63
N LEU A 121 5.66 9.85 -13.43
CA LEU A 121 4.92 8.71 -12.90
C LEU A 121 3.43 9.02 -12.74
N PHE A 122 3.11 10.21 -12.26
CA PHE A 122 1.72 10.65 -12.08
C PHE A 122 0.98 10.80 -13.41
N GLU A 123 1.59 11.42 -14.41
CA GLU A 123 0.98 11.56 -15.74
C GLU A 123 0.62 10.21 -16.35
N GLU A 124 1.56 9.26 -16.32
CA GLU A 124 1.36 7.91 -16.82
C GLU A 124 0.33 7.13 -15.97
N ALA A 125 0.38 7.25 -14.64
CA ALA A 125 -0.56 6.57 -13.74
C ALA A 125 -2.00 7.07 -13.93
N VAL A 126 -2.19 8.39 -14.06
CA VAL A 126 -3.52 8.97 -14.32
C VAL A 126 -4.05 8.58 -15.70
N ALA A 127 -3.18 8.50 -16.72
CA ALA A 127 -3.59 7.99 -18.03
C ALA A 127 -4.10 6.54 -17.95
N LEU A 128 -3.45 5.69 -17.15
CA LEU A 128 -3.90 4.31 -16.91
C LEU A 128 -5.26 4.25 -16.17
N LEU A 129 -5.53 5.20 -15.27
CA LEU A 129 -6.80 5.29 -14.54
C LEU A 129 -7.94 5.86 -15.41
N ALA A 130 -7.61 6.67 -16.41
CA ALA A 130 -8.57 7.33 -17.30
C ALA A 130 -9.11 6.44 -18.44
N GLU A 131 -8.54 5.25 -18.65
CA GLU A 131 -8.95 4.32 -19.71
C GLU A 131 -10.46 3.99 -19.61
N PRO A 132 -11.25 4.15 -20.69
CA PRO A 132 -12.72 3.99 -20.65
C PRO A 132 -13.20 2.64 -20.10
N GLY A 133 -14.24 2.68 -19.27
CA GLY A 133 -14.91 1.51 -18.68
C GLY A 133 -15.85 1.96 -17.55
N GLY A 134 -16.85 1.15 -17.20
CA GLY A 134 -17.97 1.53 -16.31
C GLY A 134 -17.61 2.00 -14.89
N ASP A 135 -18.58 2.16 -14.01
CA ASP A 135 -18.49 2.72 -12.64
C ASP A 135 -18.01 1.72 -11.56
N GLY A 136 -17.10 0.82 -11.92
CA GLY A 136 -16.64 -0.28 -11.06
C GLY A 136 -15.77 0.15 -9.86
N PRO A 137 -15.65 -0.71 -8.83
CA PRO A 137 -14.88 -0.44 -7.59
C PRO A 137 -13.37 -0.21 -7.79
N GLY A 138 -12.81 -0.58 -8.94
CA GLY A 138 -11.40 -0.31 -9.28
C GLY A 138 -11.14 1.07 -9.85
N ARG A 139 -12.17 1.92 -9.91
CA ARG A 139 -12.12 3.24 -10.52
C ARG A 139 -12.48 4.31 -9.50
N PHE A 140 -11.89 5.47 -9.69
CA PHE A 140 -12.22 6.70 -8.98
C PHE A 140 -11.78 7.88 -9.84
N ASP A 141 -12.31 9.07 -9.56
CA ASP A 141 -11.84 10.31 -10.18
C ASP A 141 -10.52 10.76 -9.52
N PRO A 142 -9.39 10.80 -10.24
CA PRO A 142 -8.13 11.31 -9.71
C PRO A 142 -8.23 12.77 -9.22
N GLY A 143 -9.21 13.55 -9.70
CA GLY A 143 -9.54 14.89 -9.19
C GLY A 143 -10.01 14.92 -7.73
N SER A 144 -10.38 13.76 -7.16
CA SER A 144 -10.74 13.62 -5.76
C SER A 144 -9.52 13.52 -4.82
N ILE A 145 -8.30 13.36 -5.36
CA ILE A 145 -7.07 13.35 -4.55
C ILE A 145 -6.80 14.76 -4.02
N ARG A 146 -6.57 14.87 -2.72
CA ARG A 146 -6.29 16.15 -2.04
C ARG A 146 -4.82 16.48 -1.95
N ALA A 147 -3.97 15.47 -1.76
CA ALA A 147 -2.52 15.62 -1.79
C ALA A 147 -1.82 14.27 -1.96
N VAL A 148 -0.69 14.27 -2.64
CA VAL A 148 0.30 13.18 -2.56
C VAL A 148 1.45 13.69 -1.70
N VAL A 149 1.74 12.94 -0.63
CA VAL A 149 2.77 13.26 0.36
C VAL A 149 3.93 12.28 0.14
N PRO A 150 5.08 12.71 -0.40
CA PRO A 150 6.21 11.83 -0.64
C PRO A 150 6.77 11.27 0.65
N TRP A 151 6.86 9.94 0.73
CA TRP A 151 7.60 9.26 1.79
C TRP A 151 9.04 9.02 1.38
N GLY A 152 9.98 9.57 2.13
CA GLY A 152 11.39 9.38 1.87
C GLY A 152 11.95 10.37 0.85
N ARG A 153 12.68 9.85 -0.16
CA ARG A 153 13.87 10.50 -0.72
C ARG A 153 13.58 11.82 -1.45
N THR A 154 14.66 12.60 -1.57
CA THR A 154 14.75 13.93 -2.19
C THR A 154 15.93 13.95 -3.18
N GLY A 155 16.08 12.93 -4.02
CA GLY A 155 17.08 12.79 -5.07
C GLY A 155 17.10 11.36 -5.63
N THR A 156 17.33 11.19 -6.93
CA THR A 156 17.26 9.87 -7.60
C THR A 156 18.42 8.92 -7.28
N LEU A 157 19.49 9.44 -6.68
CA LEU A 157 20.65 8.67 -6.25
C LEU A 157 20.87 8.76 -4.73
N PRO A 158 21.31 7.65 -4.09
CA PRO A 158 21.29 6.26 -4.59
C PRO A 158 19.87 5.73 -4.90
N PRO A 159 19.75 4.64 -5.68
CA PRO A 159 18.46 4.06 -6.05
C PRO A 159 17.63 3.68 -4.82
N ALA A 160 16.31 3.57 -5.02
CA ALA A 160 15.43 3.06 -3.98
C ALA A 160 15.91 1.67 -3.54
N PRO A 161 15.98 1.38 -2.23
CA PRO A 161 16.16 0.02 -1.77
C PRO A 161 15.11 -0.87 -2.44
N PRO A 162 15.44 -2.12 -2.79
CA PRO A 162 14.43 -3.05 -3.27
C PRO A 162 13.31 -3.09 -2.22
N THR A 163 12.10 -2.68 -2.59
CA THR A 163 10.84 -2.81 -1.81
C THR A 163 10.51 -1.77 -0.71
N VAL A 164 10.79 -0.48 -0.89
CA VAL A 164 10.07 0.54 -0.06
C VAL A 164 8.62 0.66 -0.56
N LEU A 165 7.74 -0.19 -0.03
CA LEU A 165 6.29 -0.23 -0.33
C LEU A 165 5.48 0.53 0.72
N VAL A 166 6.01 1.64 1.25
CA VAL A 166 5.28 2.42 2.23
C VAL A 166 4.23 3.24 1.50
N SER A 167 2.96 2.92 1.74
CA SER A 167 1.85 3.81 1.47
C SER A 167 0.89 3.80 2.66
N ALA A 168 0.27 4.94 2.91
CA ALA A 168 -0.68 5.10 3.99
C ALA A 168 -1.65 6.24 3.70
N SER A 169 -2.83 6.12 4.29
CA SER A 169 -3.85 7.15 4.34
C SER A 169 -4.36 7.29 5.77
N SER A 170 -4.84 8.49 6.12
CA SER A 170 -5.49 8.75 7.41
C SER A 170 -6.96 9.11 7.20
N GLY A 171 -7.82 8.64 8.11
CA GLY A 171 -9.23 9.04 8.12
C GLY A 171 -9.44 10.53 8.40
N ASP A 172 -8.49 11.16 9.09
CA ASP A 172 -8.54 12.60 9.41
C ASP A 172 -8.07 13.49 8.23
N SER A 173 -7.49 12.87 7.19
CA SER A 173 -6.94 13.55 6.01
C SER A 173 -7.50 12.95 4.73
N PHE A 174 -8.83 13.03 4.55
CA PHE A 174 -9.53 12.41 3.42
C PHE A 174 -8.91 12.78 2.06
N GLY A 175 -8.50 11.76 1.30
CA GLY A 175 -7.93 11.93 -0.04
C GLY A 175 -6.49 12.42 -0.06
N ALA A 176 -5.85 12.61 1.10
CA ALA A 176 -4.40 12.76 1.21
C ALA A 176 -3.76 11.39 1.43
N MET A 177 -2.64 11.15 0.75
CA MET A 177 -1.97 9.86 0.77
C MET A 177 -0.46 10.02 0.86
N VAL A 178 0.13 9.33 1.82
CA VAL A 178 1.57 9.20 1.99
C VAL A 178 2.03 8.04 1.10
N ILE A 179 2.99 8.30 0.21
CA ILE A 179 3.45 7.31 -0.76
C ILE A 179 4.97 7.40 -0.93
N ALA A 180 5.66 6.29 -0.72
CA ALA A 180 7.04 6.12 -1.17
C ALA A 180 7.05 5.97 -2.69
N ARG A 181 7.90 6.74 -3.37
CA ARG A 181 7.90 6.83 -4.84
C ARG A 181 7.97 5.42 -5.47
N PRO A 182 6.93 4.98 -6.20
CA PRO A 182 6.93 3.65 -6.80
C PRO A 182 7.91 3.53 -7.96
N SER A 183 8.28 2.29 -8.30
CA SER A 183 9.21 1.99 -9.39
C SER A 183 8.59 2.11 -10.79
N SER A 184 7.25 2.20 -10.89
CA SER A 184 6.53 2.29 -12.17
C SER A 184 5.19 3.00 -12.03
N ALA A 185 4.67 3.52 -13.14
CA ALA A 185 3.37 4.17 -13.20
C ALA A 185 2.20 3.21 -12.87
N VAL A 186 2.31 1.93 -13.24
CA VAL A 186 1.31 0.90 -12.88
C VAL A 186 1.26 0.69 -11.37
N ALA A 187 2.43 0.63 -10.72
CA ALA A 187 2.51 0.52 -9.26
C ALA A 187 1.92 1.76 -8.58
N LEU A 188 2.22 2.97 -9.08
CA LEU A 188 1.59 4.19 -8.58
C LEU A 188 0.06 4.15 -8.76
N ALA A 189 -0.44 3.79 -9.93
CA ALA A 189 -1.88 3.67 -10.17
C ALA A 189 -2.57 2.68 -9.22
N GLU A 190 -1.97 1.49 -8.98
CA GLU A 190 -2.46 0.53 -7.98
C GLU A 190 -2.49 1.15 -6.58
N THR A 191 -1.42 1.83 -6.17
CA THR A 191 -1.34 2.50 -4.87
C THR A 191 -2.38 3.61 -4.73
N LEU A 192 -2.56 4.47 -5.75
CA LEU A 192 -3.58 5.52 -5.73
C LEU A 192 -4.99 4.93 -5.53
N VAL A 193 -5.32 3.83 -6.24
CA VAL A 193 -6.59 3.10 -6.04
C VAL A 193 -6.68 2.57 -4.61
N HIS A 194 -5.64 1.91 -4.11
CA HIS A 194 -5.60 1.33 -2.77
C HIS A 194 -5.86 2.38 -1.68
N GLU A 195 -5.08 3.45 -1.70
CA GLU A 195 -5.14 4.54 -0.71
C GLU A 195 -6.46 5.31 -0.79
N PHE A 196 -6.99 5.52 -2.00
CA PHE A 196 -8.30 6.15 -2.14
C PHE A 196 -9.44 5.29 -1.58
N GLN A 197 -9.37 3.96 -1.71
CA GLN A 197 -10.35 3.09 -1.05
C GLN A 197 -10.24 3.17 0.48
N HIS A 198 -9.04 3.30 1.05
CA HIS A 198 -8.89 3.57 2.48
C HIS A 198 -9.56 4.89 2.87
N SER A 199 -9.36 5.96 2.11
CA SER A 199 -10.05 7.24 2.33
C SER A 199 -11.57 7.11 2.30
N LYS A 200 -12.12 6.40 1.30
CA LYS A 200 -13.58 6.14 1.20
C LYS A 200 -14.11 5.36 2.40
N LEU A 201 -13.43 4.30 2.81
CA LEU A 201 -13.85 3.50 3.96
C LEU A 201 -13.76 4.30 5.25
N ALA A 202 -12.71 5.11 5.43
CA ALA A 202 -12.56 5.94 6.62
C ALA A 202 -13.71 6.95 6.74
N ALA A 203 -14.12 7.58 5.64
CA ALA A 203 -15.31 8.43 5.62
C ALA A 203 -16.59 7.66 5.99
N LEU A 204 -16.75 6.41 5.54
CA LEU A 204 -17.88 5.56 5.96
C LEU A 204 -17.83 5.21 7.44
N LEU A 205 -16.65 4.88 7.97
CA LEU A 205 -16.45 4.54 9.39
C LEU A 205 -16.69 5.74 10.31
N HIS A 206 -16.44 6.96 9.84
CA HIS A 206 -16.78 8.18 10.56
C HIS A 206 -18.30 8.36 10.73
N LEU A 207 -19.09 7.88 9.77
CA LEU A 207 -20.55 8.00 9.79
C LEU A 207 -21.24 6.80 10.44
N PHE A 208 -20.70 5.59 10.26
CA PHE A 208 -21.33 4.36 10.69
C PHE A 208 -20.32 3.40 11.34
N PRO A 209 -20.57 2.91 12.57
CA PRO A 209 -19.82 1.76 13.07
C PRO A 209 -20.15 0.54 12.21
N LEU A 210 -19.14 -0.09 11.62
CA LEU A 210 -19.32 -1.24 10.72
C LEU A 210 -19.11 -2.59 11.43
N LEU A 211 -18.33 -2.63 12.51
CA LEU A 211 -18.10 -3.83 13.30
C LEU A 211 -17.72 -3.49 14.73
N ASP A 212 -17.90 -4.46 15.61
CA ASP A 212 -17.47 -4.42 17.00
C ASP A 212 -16.12 -5.17 17.13
N ASP A 213 -15.01 -4.42 17.17
CA ASP A 213 -13.64 -4.94 17.23
C ASP A 213 -13.11 -4.86 18.66
N ASP A 214 -12.73 -6.01 19.23
CA ASP A 214 -11.98 -6.06 20.49
C ASP A 214 -10.49 -5.75 20.31
N ARG A 215 -10.06 -5.45 19.07
CA ARG A 215 -8.69 -5.05 18.69
C ARG A 215 -7.65 -6.16 18.81
N GLU A 216 -8.08 -7.38 19.09
CA GLU A 216 -7.21 -8.55 19.21
C GLU A 216 -6.73 -9.04 17.84
N GLU A 217 -5.41 -9.21 17.70
CA GLU A 217 -4.76 -9.56 16.45
C GLU A 217 -4.78 -11.08 16.23
N ARG A 218 -5.90 -11.60 15.72
CA ARG A 218 -6.13 -13.04 15.56
C ARG A 218 -6.25 -13.53 14.12
N TYR A 219 -6.39 -12.62 13.17
CA TYR A 219 -6.86 -13.00 11.85
C TYR A 219 -5.77 -12.94 10.79
N TYR A 220 -5.78 -13.93 9.89
CA TYR A 220 -4.89 -13.97 8.74
C TYR A 220 -5.28 -12.91 7.69
N ALA A 221 -4.33 -12.05 7.33
CA ALA A 221 -4.44 -11.11 6.21
C ALA A 221 -3.48 -11.52 5.07
N PRO A 222 -3.95 -11.82 3.85
CA PRO A 222 -3.13 -12.34 2.73
C PRO A 222 -2.11 -11.37 2.11
N TRP A 223 -1.88 -10.23 2.73
CA TRP A 223 -0.99 -9.16 2.25
C TRP A 223 -0.12 -8.62 3.40
N ARG A 224 -0.12 -9.30 4.55
CA ARG A 224 0.63 -8.91 5.75
C ARG A 224 1.28 -10.13 6.40
N PRO A 225 2.49 -9.96 6.95
CA PRO A 225 3.15 -11.02 7.69
C PRO A 225 2.51 -11.25 9.08
N ASP A 226 1.96 -10.21 9.70
CA ASP A 226 1.39 -10.24 11.05
C ASP A 226 -0.11 -10.63 11.08
N PRO A 227 -0.61 -11.23 12.17
CA PRO A 227 -2.04 -11.31 12.45
C PRO A 227 -2.66 -9.92 12.56
N ARG A 228 -3.92 -9.80 12.18
CA ARG A 228 -4.66 -8.53 12.18
C ARG A 228 -5.90 -8.64 13.04
N HIS A 229 -6.32 -7.53 13.61
CA HIS A 229 -7.64 -7.36 14.22
C HIS A 229 -8.72 -7.13 13.14
N LEU A 230 -10.00 -7.20 13.50
CA LEU A 230 -11.12 -7.19 12.53
C LEU A 230 -11.21 -5.90 11.72
N THR A 231 -10.98 -4.75 12.35
CA THR A 231 -10.96 -3.45 11.66
C THR A 231 -9.89 -3.43 10.58
N GLY A 232 -8.72 -4.03 10.83
CA GLY A 232 -7.62 -4.09 9.88
C GLY A 232 -7.94 -5.00 8.70
N LEU A 233 -8.64 -6.11 8.95
CA LEU A 233 -9.16 -6.96 7.89
C LEU A 233 -10.20 -6.25 7.02
N LEU A 234 -11.12 -5.49 7.62
CA LEU A 234 -12.12 -4.73 6.87
C LEU A 234 -11.46 -3.70 5.95
N HIS A 235 -10.48 -2.96 6.47
CA HIS A 235 -9.70 -1.99 5.68
C HIS A 235 -9.04 -2.67 4.48
N GLY A 236 -8.31 -3.76 4.71
CA GLY A 236 -7.64 -4.46 3.63
C GLY A 236 -8.62 -5.09 2.63
N ALA A 237 -9.70 -5.72 3.09
CA ALA A 237 -10.71 -6.31 2.20
C ALA A 237 -11.36 -5.28 1.29
N TYR A 238 -11.68 -4.09 1.81
CA TYR A 238 -12.27 -3.01 1.02
C TYR A 238 -11.26 -2.44 0.01
N ALA A 239 -10.02 -2.14 0.44
CA ALA A 239 -8.99 -1.62 -0.44
C ALA A 239 -8.58 -2.59 -1.54
N PHE A 240 -8.33 -3.87 -1.20
CA PHE A 240 -7.96 -4.87 -2.19
C PHE A 240 -9.11 -5.30 -3.09
N THR A 241 -10.38 -5.08 -2.72
CA THR A 241 -11.49 -5.20 -3.68
C THR A 241 -11.39 -4.13 -4.77
N GLY A 242 -11.01 -2.89 -4.42
CA GLY A 242 -10.71 -1.84 -5.40
C GLY A 242 -9.52 -2.22 -6.30
N VAL A 243 -8.40 -2.64 -5.70
CA VAL A 243 -7.23 -3.11 -6.46
C VAL A 243 -7.59 -4.28 -7.39
N THR A 244 -8.44 -5.21 -6.95
CA THR A 244 -8.93 -6.30 -7.78
C THR A 244 -9.70 -5.77 -9.01
N GLY A 245 -10.56 -4.76 -8.82
CA GLY A 245 -11.27 -4.11 -9.92
C GLY A 245 -10.33 -3.41 -10.91
N PHE A 246 -9.27 -2.77 -10.41
CA PHE A 246 -8.25 -2.13 -11.25
C PHE A 246 -7.56 -3.15 -12.17
N TRP A 247 -7.15 -4.29 -11.61
CA TRP A 247 -6.53 -5.35 -12.40
C TRP A 247 -7.49 -6.08 -13.33
N ARG A 248 -8.78 -6.21 -12.96
CA ARG A 248 -9.83 -6.73 -13.85
C ARG A 248 -9.94 -5.88 -15.12
N ASP A 249 -9.98 -4.56 -14.95
CA ASP A 249 -10.13 -3.63 -16.07
C ASP A 249 -8.88 -3.60 -16.95
N ARG A 250 -7.69 -3.69 -16.34
CA ARG A 250 -6.43 -3.87 -17.08
C ARG A 250 -6.37 -5.17 -17.86
N LEU A 251 -6.91 -6.27 -17.32
CA LEU A 251 -7.00 -7.53 -18.04
C LEU A 251 -7.94 -7.39 -19.25
N ALA A 252 -9.09 -6.73 -19.08
CA ALA A 252 -10.02 -6.48 -20.17
C ALA A 252 -9.43 -5.59 -21.28
N GLY A 253 -8.55 -4.64 -20.93
CA GLY A 253 -7.86 -3.74 -21.86
C GLY A 253 -6.47 -4.21 -22.32
N ALA A 254 -6.05 -5.44 -21.99
CA ALA A 254 -4.73 -5.94 -22.33
C ALA A 254 -4.53 -6.02 -23.86
N ARG A 255 -3.41 -5.49 -24.36
CA ARG A 255 -3.13 -5.38 -25.81
C ARG A 255 -2.17 -6.46 -26.33
N ASP A 256 -1.53 -7.19 -25.42
CA ASP A 256 -0.60 -8.27 -25.73
C ASP A 256 -0.65 -9.35 -24.63
N ASP A 257 -0.05 -10.52 -24.94
CA ASP A 257 -0.06 -11.68 -24.05
C ASP A 257 0.67 -11.43 -22.72
N ARG A 258 1.70 -10.58 -22.71
CA ARG A 258 2.44 -10.25 -21.49
C ARG A 258 1.57 -9.41 -20.57
N ALA A 259 0.91 -8.39 -21.09
CA ALA A 259 -0.02 -7.55 -20.35
C ALA A 259 -1.20 -8.39 -19.82
N ALA A 260 -1.75 -9.30 -20.62
CA ALA A 260 -2.83 -10.20 -20.22
C ALA A 260 -2.39 -11.19 -19.12
N ASP A 261 -1.18 -11.75 -19.21
CA ASP A 261 -0.64 -12.67 -18.20
C ASP A 261 -0.37 -11.95 -16.87
N THR A 262 0.27 -10.77 -16.88
CA THR A 262 0.51 -9.95 -15.67
C THR A 262 -0.81 -9.50 -15.04
N ALA A 263 -1.73 -8.91 -15.82
CA ALA A 263 -3.01 -8.45 -15.28
C ALA A 263 -3.87 -9.62 -14.79
N GLY A 264 -3.86 -10.74 -15.53
CA GLY A 264 -4.53 -11.98 -15.15
C GLY A 264 -4.03 -12.54 -13.83
N TYR A 265 -2.71 -12.47 -13.58
CA TYR A 265 -2.11 -12.92 -12.31
C TYR A 265 -2.62 -12.08 -11.15
N HIS A 266 -2.51 -10.75 -11.24
CA HIS A 266 -2.92 -9.86 -10.15
C HIS A 266 -4.43 -9.89 -9.91
N PHE A 267 -5.25 -9.92 -10.98
CA PHE A 267 -6.70 -10.06 -10.85
C PHE A 267 -7.06 -11.39 -10.16
N ALA A 268 -6.46 -12.50 -10.60
CA ALA A 268 -6.69 -13.81 -10.00
C ALA A 268 -6.24 -13.88 -8.53
N LEU A 269 -5.07 -13.32 -8.20
CA LEU A 269 -4.55 -13.31 -6.84
C LEU A 269 -5.44 -12.47 -5.91
N ARG A 270 -5.69 -11.21 -6.28
CA ARG A 270 -6.39 -10.26 -5.41
C ARG A 270 -7.85 -10.64 -5.18
N ARG A 271 -8.55 -11.21 -6.18
CA ARG A 271 -9.92 -11.71 -5.98
C ARG A 271 -9.97 -12.91 -5.02
N LEU A 272 -8.98 -13.81 -5.08
CA LEU A 272 -8.89 -14.96 -4.16
C LEU A 272 -8.59 -14.50 -2.71
N GLN A 273 -7.62 -13.61 -2.56
CA GLN A 273 -7.21 -13.06 -1.27
C GLN A 273 -8.35 -12.25 -0.60
N SER A 274 -8.93 -11.30 -1.35
CA SER A 274 -10.01 -10.45 -0.85
C SER A 274 -11.24 -11.28 -0.47
N ARG A 275 -11.61 -12.28 -1.29
CA ARG A 275 -12.76 -13.13 -1.00
C ARG A 275 -12.56 -13.98 0.25
N LEU A 276 -11.34 -14.46 0.49
CA LEU A 276 -11.00 -15.18 1.71
C LEU A 276 -11.26 -14.31 2.93
N VAL A 277 -10.77 -13.07 2.94
CA VAL A 277 -10.95 -12.14 4.07
C VAL A 277 -12.41 -11.74 4.24
N VAL A 278 -13.12 -11.45 3.15
CA VAL A 278 -14.56 -11.16 3.19
C VAL A 278 -15.36 -12.33 3.79
N ARG A 279 -14.99 -13.58 3.47
CA ARG A 279 -15.59 -14.77 4.10
C ARG A 279 -15.35 -14.78 5.61
N THR A 280 -14.12 -14.50 6.05
CA THR A 280 -13.78 -14.42 7.48
C THR A 280 -14.58 -13.34 8.18
N LEU A 281 -14.71 -12.14 7.58
CA LEU A 281 -15.52 -11.05 8.14
C LEU A 281 -17.00 -11.43 8.26
N LEU A 282 -17.59 -12.13 7.27
CA LEU A 282 -18.98 -12.58 7.35
C LEU A 282 -19.23 -13.63 8.43
N ALA A 283 -18.23 -14.49 8.68
CA ALA A 283 -18.31 -15.58 9.64
C ALA A 283 -18.02 -15.12 11.08
N GLU A 284 -17.01 -14.26 11.27
CA GLU A 284 -16.41 -13.96 12.57
C GLU A 284 -16.40 -12.45 12.90
N GLY A 285 -16.70 -11.58 11.93
CA GLY A 285 -16.39 -10.16 12.00
C GLY A 285 -17.29 -9.28 12.88
N ARG A 286 -18.13 -9.85 13.77
CA ARG A 286 -19.03 -9.10 14.70
C ARG A 286 -19.68 -7.86 14.04
N LEU A 287 -20.18 -8.06 12.82
CA LEU A 287 -20.62 -6.97 11.94
C LEU A 287 -21.91 -6.33 12.47
N THR A 288 -21.98 -4.99 12.44
CA THR A 288 -23.24 -4.25 12.60
C THR A 288 -24.15 -4.50 11.38
N PRO A 289 -25.44 -4.09 11.40
CA PRO A 289 -26.30 -4.19 10.22
C PRO A 289 -25.70 -3.53 8.97
N GLN A 290 -25.11 -2.34 9.13
CA GLN A 290 -24.46 -1.58 8.06
C GLN A 290 -23.19 -2.30 7.56
N GLY A 291 -22.36 -2.80 8.48
CA GLY A 291 -21.18 -3.59 8.11
C GLY A 291 -21.54 -4.87 7.38
N ARG A 292 -22.60 -5.56 7.81
CA ARG A 292 -23.10 -6.76 7.13
C ARG A 292 -23.56 -6.45 5.71
N ALA A 293 -24.26 -5.34 5.50
CA ALA A 293 -24.66 -4.91 4.17
C ALA A 293 -23.43 -4.64 3.27
N LEU A 294 -22.45 -3.87 3.77
CA LEU A 294 -21.22 -3.56 3.04
C LEU A 294 -20.45 -4.84 2.67
N VAL A 295 -20.14 -5.69 3.66
CA VAL A 295 -19.33 -6.90 3.46
C VAL A 295 -20.06 -7.91 2.56
N SER A 296 -21.39 -7.99 2.62
CA SER A 296 -22.18 -8.82 1.71
C SER A 296 -22.13 -8.30 0.27
N GLY A 297 -22.14 -6.97 0.08
CA GLY A 297 -21.93 -6.35 -1.23
C GLY A 297 -20.55 -6.64 -1.83
N LEU A 298 -19.49 -6.58 -0.99
CA LEU A 298 -18.14 -7.01 -1.38
C LEU A 298 -18.14 -8.49 -1.78
N ALA A 299 -18.80 -9.35 -1.01
CA ALA A 299 -18.90 -10.78 -1.31
C ALA A 299 -19.57 -11.04 -2.66
N GLY A 300 -20.71 -10.40 -2.93
CA GLY A 300 -21.43 -10.54 -4.21
C GLY A 300 -20.59 -10.09 -5.40
N THR A 301 -19.86 -8.97 -5.25
CA THR A 301 -18.93 -8.47 -6.28
C THR A 301 -17.83 -9.48 -6.57
N LEU A 302 -17.13 -9.96 -5.52
CA LEU A 302 -16.03 -10.90 -5.64
C LEU A 302 -16.49 -12.29 -6.13
N ASP A 303 -17.69 -12.73 -5.75
CA ASP A 303 -18.29 -13.98 -6.24
C ASP A 303 -18.59 -13.90 -7.74
N GLY A 304 -19.01 -12.73 -8.25
CA GLY A 304 -19.08 -12.45 -9.68
C GLY A 304 -17.72 -12.60 -10.36
N TRP A 305 -16.72 -11.89 -9.85
CA TRP A 305 -15.38 -11.85 -10.43
C TRP A 305 -14.64 -13.17 -10.36
N LEU A 306 -14.91 -14.03 -9.37
CA LEU A 306 -14.30 -15.36 -9.28
C LEU A 306 -14.71 -16.28 -10.43
N ARG A 307 -15.86 -16.01 -11.08
CA ARG A 307 -16.33 -16.77 -12.26
C ARG A 307 -15.76 -16.24 -13.57
N GLU A 308 -15.15 -15.05 -13.56
CA GLU A 308 -14.57 -14.46 -14.75
C GLU A 308 -13.31 -15.23 -15.20
N PRO A 309 -13.17 -15.52 -16.50
CA PRO A 309 -12.04 -16.25 -17.02
C PRO A 309 -10.74 -15.44 -16.86
N VAL A 310 -9.64 -16.16 -16.68
CA VAL A 310 -8.28 -15.64 -16.62
C VAL A 310 -7.35 -16.62 -17.33
N PRO A 311 -6.20 -16.18 -17.86
CA PRO A 311 -5.21 -17.08 -18.41
C PRO A 311 -4.84 -18.19 -17.40
N HIS A 312 -4.87 -19.45 -17.85
CA HIS A 312 -4.71 -20.60 -16.95
C HIS A 312 -3.37 -20.58 -16.21
N ALA A 313 -2.28 -20.23 -16.91
CA ALA A 313 -0.95 -20.12 -16.31
C ALA A 313 -0.93 -19.06 -15.19
N ALA A 314 -1.51 -17.90 -15.43
CA ALA A 314 -1.60 -16.82 -14.44
C ALA A 314 -2.44 -17.24 -13.21
N LEU A 315 -3.57 -17.94 -13.42
CA LEU A 315 -4.39 -18.47 -12.33
C LEU A 315 -3.64 -19.49 -11.47
N THR A 316 -2.89 -20.39 -12.10
CA THR A 316 -2.09 -21.38 -11.40
C THR A 316 -1.02 -20.69 -10.54
N ARG A 317 -0.27 -19.73 -11.11
CA ARG A 317 0.71 -18.94 -10.34
C ARG A 317 0.07 -18.18 -9.18
N ALA A 318 -1.08 -17.52 -9.41
CA ALA A 318 -1.80 -16.79 -8.37
C ALA A 318 -2.27 -17.69 -7.21
N ARG A 319 -2.77 -18.89 -7.52
CA ARG A 319 -3.15 -19.89 -6.49
C ARG A 319 -1.94 -20.38 -5.71
N THR A 320 -0.82 -20.64 -6.40
CA THR A 320 0.44 -21.05 -5.78
C THR A 320 0.98 -19.96 -4.86
N ALA A 321 1.02 -18.70 -5.30
CA ALA A 321 1.46 -17.56 -4.49
C ALA A 321 0.58 -17.38 -3.24
N ALA A 322 -0.75 -17.44 -3.38
CA ALA A 322 -1.66 -17.36 -2.25
C ALA A 322 -1.48 -18.53 -1.25
N ALA A 323 -1.22 -19.74 -1.74
CA ALA A 323 -0.93 -20.89 -0.91
C ALA A 323 0.42 -20.77 -0.18
N LEU A 324 1.46 -20.28 -0.86
CA LEU A 324 2.78 -20.02 -0.28
C LEU A 324 2.69 -19.02 0.87
N HIS A 325 2.10 -17.84 0.62
CA HIS A 325 1.95 -16.83 1.66
C HIS A 325 1.19 -17.40 2.86
N ARG A 326 0.06 -18.08 2.65
CA ARG A 326 -0.72 -18.63 3.78
C ARG A 326 0.05 -19.70 4.54
N THR A 327 0.78 -20.57 3.84
CA THR A 327 1.54 -21.66 4.44
C THR A 327 2.68 -21.11 5.29
N GLU A 328 3.46 -20.20 4.73
CA GLU A 328 4.55 -19.53 5.44
C GLU A 328 4.04 -18.67 6.61
N TRP A 329 2.93 -17.97 6.42
CA TRP A 329 2.30 -17.20 7.50
C TRP A 329 1.94 -18.08 8.68
N ARG A 330 1.40 -19.29 8.45
CA ARG A 330 1.10 -20.21 9.54
C ARG A 330 2.36 -20.73 10.21
N LEU A 331 3.37 -21.13 9.44
CA LEU A 331 4.66 -21.60 9.96
C LEU A 331 5.38 -20.55 10.83
N ARG A 332 5.21 -19.26 10.51
CA ARG A 332 5.85 -18.16 11.24
C ARG A 332 5.02 -17.62 12.40
N ASN A 333 3.69 -17.72 12.35
CA ASN A 333 2.83 -17.10 13.35
C ASN A 333 2.17 -18.08 14.32
N VAL A 334 1.78 -19.27 13.86
CA VAL A 334 0.93 -20.19 14.62
C VAL A 334 1.78 -21.14 15.47
N ASP A 335 1.41 -21.29 16.74
CA ASP A 335 2.01 -22.25 17.65
C ASP A 335 1.59 -23.69 17.27
N PRO A 336 2.53 -24.64 17.09
CA PRO A 336 2.25 -26.01 16.63
C PRO A 336 1.46 -26.92 17.61
N VAL A 337 0.71 -26.36 18.55
CA VAL A 337 -0.14 -27.15 19.46
C VAL A 337 -1.18 -27.97 18.68
N VAL A 338 -1.31 -29.26 19.03
CA VAL A 338 -2.20 -30.22 18.37
C VAL A 338 -3.67 -29.80 18.50
N GLU A 339 -4.06 -29.32 19.69
CA GLU A 339 -5.40 -28.81 19.96
C GLU A 339 -5.51 -27.32 19.67
N THR A 340 -6.43 -26.95 18.77
CA THR A 340 -6.79 -25.55 18.53
C THR A 340 -7.84 -25.12 19.55
N PRO A 341 -7.59 -24.08 20.35
CA PRO A 341 -8.61 -23.53 21.25
C PRO A 341 -9.90 -23.14 20.53
N PRO A 342 -11.05 -23.08 21.25
CA PRO A 342 -12.32 -22.64 20.67
C PRO A 342 -12.25 -21.22 20.08
N ASP A 343 -11.38 -20.36 20.61
CA ASP A 343 -11.22 -18.96 20.17
C ASP A 343 -10.20 -18.78 19.03
N GLY A 344 -9.73 -19.88 18.43
CA GLY A 344 -8.81 -19.86 17.29
C GLY A 344 -7.37 -20.30 17.62
N PRO A 345 -6.45 -20.21 16.65
CA PRO A 345 -5.06 -20.66 16.83
C PRO A 345 -4.32 -19.81 17.87
N ARG A 346 -3.48 -20.45 18.69
CA ARG A 346 -2.47 -19.74 19.48
C ARG A 346 -1.35 -19.27 18.58
N PHE A 347 -0.81 -18.11 18.90
CA PHE A 347 0.30 -17.52 18.16
C PHE A 347 1.59 -17.62 18.95
N ARG A 348 2.70 -17.85 18.25
CA ARG A 348 4.02 -18.00 18.85
C ARG A 348 4.47 -16.69 19.51
N PRO A 349 5.21 -16.69 20.63
CA PRO A 349 5.72 -15.45 21.23
C PRO A 349 6.92 -14.87 20.45
N ASP A 350 7.62 -15.68 19.65
CA ASP A 350 8.87 -15.37 18.93
C ASP A 350 8.63 -14.89 17.47
N ARG A 351 7.43 -14.39 17.15
CA ARG A 351 7.08 -13.97 15.78
C ARG A 351 7.98 -12.86 15.31
N THR A 352 8.54 -13.02 14.12
CA THR A 352 9.30 -11.99 13.42
C THR A 352 8.60 -11.59 12.14
N SER A 353 8.69 -10.31 11.78
CA SER A 353 8.25 -9.85 10.46
C SER A 353 9.14 -10.50 9.39
N TRP A 354 8.54 -10.90 8.27
CA TRP A 354 9.28 -11.35 7.09
C TRP A 354 8.77 -10.63 5.84
N PRO A 355 9.65 -10.34 4.88
CA PRO A 355 9.23 -9.78 3.61
C PRO A 355 8.56 -10.87 2.75
N ASP A 356 7.29 -10.68 2.38
CA ASP A 356 6.67 -11.53 1.36
C ASP A 356 7.14 -11.10 -0.05
N VAL A 357 8.25 -11.70 -0.47
CA VAL A 357 8.81 -11.49 -1.82
C VAL A 357 8.10 -12.31 -2.89
N ARG A 358 7.42 -13.41 -2.50
CA ARG A 358 6.83 -14.38 -3.44
C ARG A 358 5.59 -13.81 -4.13
N THR A 359 4.77 -13.05 -3.42
CA THR A 359 3.58 -12.40 -4.00
C THR A 359 3.93 -11.55 -5.24
N HIS A 360 5.05 -10.85 -5.23
CA HIS A 360 5.50 -10.05 -6.36
C HIS A 360 6.31 -10.88 -7.37
N ALA A 361 7.23 -11.74 -6.91
CA ALA A 361 8.08 -12.53 -7.80
C ALA A 361 7.28 -13.49 -8.72
N PHE A 362 6.12 -13.97 -8.27
CA PHE A 362 5.27 -14.88 -9.06
C PHE A 362 4.41 -14.18 -10.12
N ALA A 363 4.42 -12.84 -10.16
CA ALA A 363 3.71 -12.08 -11.18
C ALA A 363 4.29 -12.32 -12.58
N ASP A 364 5.61 -12.34 -12.69
CA ASP A 364 6.34 -12.70 -13.89
C ASP A 364 6.63 -14.21 -13.91
N ARG A 365 6.44 -14.84 -15.08
CA ARG A 365 6.86 -16.23 -15.29
C ARG A 365 8.34 -16.26 -15.72
N PRO A 366 9.25 -16.89 -14.96
CA PRO A 366 10.66 -16.97 -15.35
C PRO A 366 10.85 -17.80 -16.63
N ALA A 367 11.62 -17.28 -17.58
CA ALA A 367 12.00 -18.02 -18.79
C ALA A 367 13.16 -19.00 -18.55
N ALA A 368 14.07 -18.65 -17.63
CA ALA A 368 15.22 -19.46 -17.22
C ALA A 368 15.27 -19.51 -15.69
N PRO A 369 14.53 -20.46 -15.05
CA PRO A 369 14.50 -20.55 -13.60
C PRO A 369 15.81 -21.13 -13.03
N HIS A 370 16.29 -20.53 -11.94
CA HIS A 370 17.51 -20.93 -11.22
C HIS A 370 17.22 -21.29 -9.75
N THR A 371 16.32 -20.55 -9.10
CA THR A 371 15.94 -20.76 -7.69
C THR A 371 14.72 -21.69 -7.57
N ALA A 372 14.50 -22.25 -6.37
CA ALA A 372 13.33 -23.09 -6.11
C ALA A 372 12.00 -22.35 -6.38
N ASP A 373 11.91 -21.09 -5.94
CA ASP A 373 10.74 -20.23 -6.19
C ASP A 373 10.54 -19.96 -7.68
N GLU A 374 11.62 -19.71 -8.44
CA GLU A 374 11.53 -19.48 -9.89
C GLU A 374 11.06 -20.72 -10.65
N HIS A 375 11.56 -21.92 -10.29
CA HIS A 375 11.06 -23.17 -10.88
C HIS A 375 9.57 -23.35 -10.60
N LEU A 376 9.14 -23.08 -9.36
CA LEU A 376 7.74 -23.18 -8.99
C LEU A 376 6.86 -22.16 -9.73
N ALA A 377 7.32 -20.92 -9.87
CA ALA A 377 6.65 -19.88 -10.65
C ALA A 377 6.60 -20.20 -12.16
N ALA A 378 7.63 -20.88 -12.69
CA ALA A 378 7.68 -21.33 -14.08
C ALA A 378 6.74 -22.53 -14.36
N GLY A 379 6.22 -23.18 -13.32
CA GLY A 379 5.34 -24.34 -13.39
C GLY A 379 6.05 -25.69 -13.23
N ASP A 380 7.34 -25.69 -12.90
CA ASP A 380 8.14 -26.89 -12.66
C ASP A 380 8.21 -27.21 -11.16
N ALA A 381 7.11 -27.75 -10.64
CA ALA A 381 6.99 -28.10 -9.23
C ALA A 381 7.95 -29.24 -8.83
N ALA A 382 8.38 -30.10 -9.76
CA ALA A 382 9.31 -31.20 -9.48
C ALA A 382 10.73 -30.68 -9.19
N ALA A 383 11.25 -29.79 -10.05
CA ALA A 383 12.53 -29.15 -9.81
C ALA A 383 12.49 -28.27 -8.55
N ALA A 384 11.40 -27.53 -8.34
CA ALA A 384 11.21 -26.74 -7.12
C ALA A 384 11.25 -27.61 -5.86
N LEU A 385 10.51 -28.73 -5.85
CA LEU A 385 10.47 -29.67 -4.72
C LEU A 385 11.86 -30.21 -4.37
N ALA A 386 12.63 -30.64 -5.37
CA ALA A 386 13.99 -31.14 -5.17
C ALA A 386 14.92 -30.07 -4.58
N ARG A 387 14.79 -28.81 -5.04
CA ARG A 387 15.59 -27.69 -4.53
C ARG A 387 15.22 -27.31 -3.10
N TYR A 388 13.92 -27.22 -2.77
CA TYR A 388 13.51 -26.99 -1.38
C TYR A 388 13.95 -28.13 -0.46
N ALA A 389 13.92 -29.38 -0.91
CA ALA A 389 14.45 -30.50 -0.14
C ALA A 389 15.96 -30.33 0.16
N GLY A 390 16.73 -29.82 -0.80
CA GLY A 390 18.13 -29.47 -0.58
C GLY A 390 18.33 -28.34 0.44
N GLN A 391 17.47 -27.32 0.44
CA GLN A 391 17.50 -26.23 1.45
C GLN A 391 17.13 -26.76 2.84
N LEU A 392 16.09 -27.59 2.94
CA LEU A 392 15.63 -28.19 4.19
C LEU A 392 16.63 -29.22 4.77
N ALA A 393 17.49 -29.80 3.94
CA ALA A 393 18.59 -30.63 4.43
C ALA A 393 19.63 -29.82 5.22
N ALA A 394 19.77 -28.52 4.92
CA ALA A 394 20.66 -27.61 5.64
C ALA A 394 19.97 -26.99 6.86
N ASP A 395 18.70 -26.59 6.74
CA ASP A 395 17.88 -26.06 7.84
C ASP A 395 16.44 -26.61 7.75
N PRO A 396 16.11 -27.69 8.49
CA PRO A 396 14.80 -28.32 8.44
C PRO A 396 13.64 -27.44 8.98
N ALA A 397 13.96 -26.40 9.75
CA ALA A 397 12.97 -25.55 10.39
C ALA A 397 12.73 -24.24 9.62
N GLU A 398 13.49 -23.97 8.55
CA GLU A 398 13.40 -22.72 7.79
C GLU A 398 12.00 -22.56 7.15
N PRO A 399 11.18 -21.58 7.59
CA PRO A 399 9.79 -21.48 7.19
C PRO A 399 9.58 -21.23 5.69
N HIS A 400 10.47 -20.49 5.02
CA HIS A 400 10.34 -20.16 3.61
C HIS A 400 10.49 -21.42 2.74
N ALA A 401 11.52 -22.24 2.99
CA ALA A 401 11.79 -23.49 2.30
C ALA A 401 10.72 -24.55 2.62
N LEU A 402 10.28 -24.65 3.87
CA LEU A 402 9.24 -25.61 4.26
C LEU A 402 7.90 -25.27 3.61
N ALA A 403 7.51 -23.99 3.57
CA ALA A 403 6.31 -23.55 2.84
C ALA A 403 6.41 -23.89 1.35
N GLY A 404 7.56 -23.61 0.74
CA GLY A 404 7.86 -23.93 -0.65
C GLY A 404 7.70 -25.42 -0.96
N TRP A 405 8.29 -26.27 -0.12
CA TRP A 405 8.22 -27.72 -0.25
C TRP A 405 6.79 -28.26 -0.11
N ILE A 406 6.03 -27.80 0.90
CA ILE A 406 4.63 -28.22 1.12
C ILE A 406 3.77 -27.86 -0.09
N VAL A 407 3.90 -26.64 -0.61
CA VAL A 407 3.12 -26.17 -1.75
C VAL A 407 3.53 -26.88 -3.04
N ALA A 408 4.84 -27.02 -3.33
CA ALA A 408 5.32 -27.76 -4.49
C ALA A 408 4.83 -29.22 -4.48
N ARG A 409 4.85 -29.88 -3.32
CA ARG A 409 4.30 -31.23 -3.17
C ARG A 409 2.79 -31.27 -3.41
N ALA A 410 2.05 -30.30 -2.90
CA ALA A 410 0.60 -30.22 -3.12
C ALA A 410 0.23 -29.99 -4.60
N VAL A 411 1.09 -29.31 -5.36
CA VAL A 411 0.93 -29.14 -6.81
C VAL A 411 1.16 -30.46 -7.57
N LEU A 412 2.18 -31.24 -7.19
CA LEU A 412 2.49 -32.53 -7.84
C LEU A 412 1.54 -33.66 -7.43
N GLU A 413 1.20 -33.73 -6.14
CA GLU A 413 0.44 -34.82 -5.51
C GLU A 413 -0.81 -34.28 -4.80
N PRO A 414 -1.80 -33.74 -5.53
CA PRO A 414 -3.02 -33.24 -4.91
C PRO A 414 -3.79 -34.38 -4.24
N GLY A 415 -4.02 -34.28 -2.94
CA GLY A 415 -4.63 -35.38 -2.18
C GLY A 415 -5.06 -34.99 -0.77
N ARG A 416 -5.54 -35.98 -0.01
CA ARG A 416 -5.94 -35.76 1.41
C ARG A 416 -4.74 -35.39 2.28
N ALA A 417 -3.59 -36.01 2.05
CA ALA A 417 -2.35 -35.74 2.79
C ALA A 417 -1.87 -34.29 2.58
N THR A 418 -1.65 -33.87 1.34
CA THR A 418 -1.18 -32.52 0.99
C THR A 418 -2.17 -31.43 1.39
N ARG A 419 -3.49 -31.68 1.32
CA ARG A 419 -4.50 -30.77 1.88
C ARG A 419 -4.40 -30.58 3.40
N ARG A 420 -4.08 -31.63 4.15
CA ARG A 420 -3.83 -31.53 5.60
C ARG A 420 -2.57 -30.73 5.88
N MET A 421 -1.51 -30.96 5.12
CA MET A 421 -0.25 -30.21 5.24
C MET A 421 -0.47 -28.71 4.98
N LEU A 422 -1.22 -28.35 3.94
CA LEU A 422 -1.56 -26.94 3.67
C LEU A 422 -2.48 -26.32 4.74
N ALA A 423 -3.33 -27.12 5.38
CA ALA A 423 -4.27 -26.62 6.39
C ALA A 423 -3.59 -26.35 7.75
N ARG A 424 -2.62 -27.19 8.13
CA ARG A 424 -1.90 -27.14 9.41
C ARG A 424 -0.39 -27.37 9.19
N PRO A 425 0.31 -26.54 8.39
CA PRO A 425 1.73 -26.73 8.08
C PRO A 425 2.62 -26.62 9.32
N GLU A 426 2.21 -25.85 10.33
CA GLU A 426 2.91 -25.72 11.60
C GLU A 426 3.11 -27.05 12.33
N LEU A 427 2.24 -28.05 12.11
CA LEU A 427 2.38 -29.38 12.71
C LEU A 427 3.52 -30.22 12.09
N LEU A 428 4.19 -29.70 11.05
CA LEU A 428 5.31 -30.35 10.37
C LEU A 428 6.68 -29.79 10.81
N GLN A 429 6.71 -28.69 11.54
CA GLN A 429 7.97 -28.18 12.10
C GLN A 429 8.45 -29.11 13.22
N PRO A 430 9.75 -29.36 13.36
CA PRO A 430 10.26 -29.94 14.59
C PRO A 430 9.90 -28.99 15.75
N LEU A 431 9.32 -29.55 16.81
CA LEU A 431 9.15 -28.81 18.07
C LEU A 431 10.54 -28.39 18.56
N PRO A 432 10.76 -27.14 19.03
CA PRO A 432 11.96 -26.86 19.80
C PRO A 432 11.97 -27.85 20.96
N SER A 433 13.04 -28.63 21.07
CA SER A 433 13.30 -29.48 22.22
C SER A 433 13.41 -28.56 23.45
N GLY A 434 12.28 -28.43 24.17
CA GLY A 434 12.20 -27.79 25.47
C GLY A 434 12.79 -28.67 26.56
#